data_AF-A0A4U2Y1K3-F1
#
_entry.id   AF-A0A4U2Y1K3-F1
#
_cell.length_a   1.000
_cell.length_b   1.000
_cell.length_c   1.000
_cell.angle_alpha   90.00
_cell.angle_beta   90.00
_cell.angle_gamma   90.00
#
_symmetry.space_group_name_H-M   'P 1'
#
loop_
_entity.id
_entity.type
_entity.pdbx_description
1 polymer ?
#
loop_
_entity_poly.entity_id
_entity_poly.type
_entity_poly.pdbx_seq_one_letter_code
_entity_poly.pdbx_strand_id
1 'polypeptide(L)'
;MQMPIKSNLIPSIGDCTNLFERLSKYISKFDEKWVDEIEPAKIEDIDTLRNLTQINKYNYHFPKEYEIYLKYMGQDDKGLLKTQLPGYASVSEIIDTYEGIHEEEPDTLSDKYIHFFQTELFCGQLSFDFTQTDNPQIVMTDEDSQFVSYFADNFEKFLFQCAFSQYERLNYDKSIIFAGSPNMLKEAIKRHNESDVFDIIEKFSKKYHFQRAWFSDLTHHIGFKDGISFYIEHRDNSLCGFIAGDLNKQIDNIAETLLVELNVNKKN
;
A
#
# COMPACT_ATOMS: atom_id res chain seq x y z
N MET A 1 8.62 -31.18 18.23
CA MET A 1 7.78 -30.14 18.87
C MET A 1 6.94 -29.56 17.74
N GLN A 2 5.63 -29.80 17.73
CA GLN A 2 4.74 -29.37 16.65
C GLN A 2 4.56 -27.86 16.81
N MET A 3 5.04 -27.07 15.84
CA MET A 3 4.78 -25.62 15.85
C MET A 3 3.26 -25.42 15.88
N PRO A 4 2.74 -24.50 16.74
CA PRO A 4 1.32 -24.25 16.79
C PRO A 4 0.85 -23.79 15.40
N ILE A 5 -0.34 -24.25 15.01
CA ILE A 5 -1.06 -23.83 13.81
C ILE A 5 -1.01 -22.30 13.77
N LYS A 6 -0.40 -21.72 12.73
CA LYS A 6 -0.33 -20.26 12.54
C LYS A 6 -1.76 -19.74 12.34
N SER A 7 -2.43 -19.40 13.44
CA SER A 7 -3.75 -18.77 13.41
C SER A 7 -3.65 -17.44 12.65
N ASN A 8 -4.59 -17.19 11.74
CA ASN A 8 -4.63 -16.00 10.87
C ASN A 8 -4.08 -14.74 11.55
N LEU A 9 -2.98 -14.21 11.00
CA LEU A 9 -2.17 -13.15 11.60
C LEU A 9 -2.64 -11.74 11.22
N ILE A 10 -3.72 -11.66 10.45
CA ILE A 10 -4.28 -10.43 9.91
C ILE A 10 -4.73 -9.52 11.06
N PRO A 11 -4.28 -8.26 11.09
CA PRO A 11 -4.72 -7.31 12.10
C PRO A 11 -6.23 -7.08 11.96
N SER A 12 -6.94 -7.04 13.09
CA SER A 12 -8.38 -6.73 13.09
C SER A 12 -8.62 -5.28 12.65
N ILE A 13 -9.77 -5.03 12.04
CA ILE A 13 -10.24 -3.66 11.85
C ILE A 13 -10.34 -2.96 13.21
N GLY A 14 -9.99 -1.67 13.26
CA GLY A 14 -9.94 -0.86 14.47
C GLY A 14 -10.34 0.57 14.15
N ASP A 15 -9.97 1.49 15.03
CA ASP A 15 -10.10 2.92 14.79
C ASP A 15 -8.71 3.58 14.81
N CYS A 16 -8.65 4.87 14.47
CA CYS A 16 -7.39 5.59 14.44
C CYS A 16 -6.68 5.64 15.81
N THR A 17 -7.39 5.52 16.93
CA THR A 17 -6.79 5.66 18.28
C THR A 17 -5.83 4.53 18.63
N ASN A 18 -5.98 3.37 17.97
CA ASN A 18 -5.10 2.21 18.14
C ASN A 18 -4.32 1.86 16.86
N LEU A 19 -4.26 2.77 15.87
CA LEU A 19 -3.58 2.55 14.60
C LEU A 19 -2.13 2.07 14.79
N PHE A 20 -1.34 2.86 15.51
CA PHE A 20 0.06 2.57 15.74
C PHE A 20 0.23 1.23 16.48
N GLU A 21 -0.54 1.00 17.56
CA GLU A 21 -0.48 -0.26 18.31
C GLU A 21 -0.79 -1.47 17.43
N ARG A 22 -1.84 -1.40 16.59
CA ARG A 22 -2.20 -2.50 15.68
C ARG A 22 -1.12 -2.74 14.63
N LEU A 23 -0.57 -1.68 14.04
CA LEU A 23 0.48 -1.76 13.04
C LEU A 23 1.76 -2.36 13.65
N SER A 24 2.25 -1.79 14.76
CA SER A 24 3.42 -2.30 15.50
C SER A 24 3.22 -3.75 15.91
N LYS A 25 2.07 -4.11 16.50
CA LYS A 25 1.78 -5.50 16.88
C LYS A 25 1.78 -6.46 15.69
N TYR A 26 1.38 -6.00 14.50
CA TYR A 26 1.47 -6.82 13.30
C TYR A 26 2.92 -6.98 12.85
N ILE A 27 3.68 -5.88 12.72
CA ILE A 27 5.07 -5.89 12.25
C ILE A 27 6.00 -6.62 13.23
N SER A 28 5.84 -6.43 14.54
CA SER A 28 6.68 -7.06 15.58
C SER A 28 6.63 -8.59 15.60
N LYS A 29 5.68 -9.22 14.89
CA LYS A 29 5.68 -10.67 14.70
C LYS A 29 6.80 -11.14 13.77
N PHE A 30 7.31 -10.25 12.94
CA PHE A 30 8.30 -10.50 11.90
C PHE A 30 9.60 -9.75 12.17
N ASP A 31 9.46 -8.53 12.68
CA ASP A 31 10.54 -7.62 12.98
C ASP A 31 10.27 -6.94 14.33
N GLU A 32 10.71 -7.61 15.40
CA GLU A 32 10.54 -7.13 16.78
C GLU A 32 11.23 -5.79 17.02
N LYS A 33 12.24 -5.42 16.22
CA LYS A 33 13.04 -4.21 16.41
C LYS A 33 12.50 -3.01 15.66
N TRP A 34 11.61 -3.20 14.68
CA TRP A 34 11.08 -2.12 13.83
C TRP A 34 10.61 -0.91 14.65
N VAL A 35 9.91 -1.14 15.77
CA VAL A 35 9.38 -0.07 16.64
C VAL A 35 10.47 0.74 17.35
N ASP A 36 11.63 0.13 17.61
CA ASP A 36 12.78 0.79 18.24
C ASP A 36 13.64 1.53 17.21
N GLU A 37 13.44 1.24 15.93
CA GLU A 37 14.26 1.76 14.83
C GLU A 37 13.57 2.95 14.14
N ILE A 38 12.25 2.97 14.00
CA ILE A 38 11.50 4.10 13.39
C ILE A 38 11.80 5.45 14.06
N GLU A 39 11.72 6.52 13.27
CA GLU A 39 12.00 7.88 13.72
C GLU A 39 10.77 8.80 13.51
N PRO A 40 10.29 9.47 14.58
CA PRO A 40 9.19 10.41 14.47
C PRO A 40 9.62 11.70 13.79
N ALA A 41 8.69 12.35 13.08
CA ALA A 41 8.88 13.72 12.62
C ALA A 41 8.96 14.69 13.81
N LYS A 42 9.79 15.73 13.69
CA LYS A 42 9.78 16.83 14.66
C LYS A 42 8.50 17.65 14.49
N ILE A 43 8.02 18.24 15.59
CA ILE A 43 6.80 19.06 15.56
C ILE A 43 6.98 20.26 14.63
N GLU A 44 8.18 20.85 14.64
CA GLU A 44 8.55 21.97 13.79
C GLU A 44 8.50 21.61 12.31
N ASP A 45 8.90 20.39 11.95
CA ASP A 45 8.85 19.89 10.56
C ASP A 45 7.40 19.63 10.14
N ILE A 46 6.57 19.07 11.02
CA ILE A 46 5.13 18.90 10.75
C ILE A 46 4.45 20.25 10.50
N ASP A 47 4.76 21.27 11.32
CA ASP A 47 4.20 22.61 11.16
C ASP A 47 4.74 23.31 9.90
N THR A 48 6.02 23.11 9.58
CA THR A 48 6.63 23.58 8.32
C THR A 48 5.92 22.98 7.12
N LEU A 49 5.73 21.66 7.10
CA LEU A 49 4.98 20.98 6.04
C LEU A 49 3.56 21.55 5.89
N ARG A 50 2.83 21.75 7.00
CA ARG A 50 1.49 22.38 6.95
C ARG A 50 1.52 23.76 6.30
N ASN A 51 2.53 24.57 6.58
CA ASN A 51 2.67 25.93 6.05
C ASN A 51 3.10 25.97 4.59
N LEU A 52 3.89 25.00 4.14
CA LEU A 52 4.33 24.88 2.75
C LEU A 52 3.22 24.33 1.84
N THR A 53 2.33 23.50 2.38
CA THR A 53 1.18 22.97 1.63
C THR A 53 0.02 23.99 1.53
N GLN A 54 -0.95 23.73 0.66
CA GLN A 54 -2.17 24.54 0.57
C GLN A 54 -3.23 24.21 1.66
N ILE A 55 -2.89 23.35 2.64
CA ILE A 55 -3.85 22.81 3.61
C ILE A 55 -4.53 23.90 4.44
N ASN A 56 -3.77 24.92 4.85
CA ASN A 56 -4.28 26.04 5.64
C ASN A 56 -5.16 26.99 4.81
N LYS A 57 -4.79 27.23 3.55
CA LYS A 57 -5.53 28.14 2.65
C LYS A 57 -6.94 27.63 2.36
N TYR A 58 -7.09 26.31 2.19
CA TYR A 58 -8.36 25.67 1.86
C TYR A 58 -9.06 25.02 3.08
N ASN A 59 -8.53 25.25 4.29
CA ASN A 59 -9.09 24.69 5.54
C ASN A 59 -9.26 23.17 5.49
N TYR A 60 -8.26 22.50 4.92
CA TYR A 60 -8.13 21.06 5.00
C TYR A 60 -7.42 20.67 6.30
N HIS A 61 -7.48 19.39 6.62
CA HIS A 61 -6.72 18.80 7.72
C HIS A 61 -6.04 17.55 7.21
N PHE A 62 -4.83 17.28 7.70
CA PHE A 62 -4.21 16.00 7.40
C PHE A 62 -5.10 14.87 7.91
N PRO A 63 -5.18 13.74 7.19
CA PRO A 63 -5.85 12.56 7.72
C PRO A 63 -5.28 12.20 9.08
N LYS A 64 -6.13 11.82 10.04
CA LYS A 64 -5.70 11.50 11.41
C LYS A 64 -4.63 10.41 11.42
N GLU A 65 -4.74 9.47 10.49
CA GLU A 65 -3.82 8.35 10.32
C GLU A 65 -2.46 8.82 9.81
N TYR A 66 -2.43 9.85 8.96
CA TYR A 66 -1.18 10.49 8.53
C TYR A 66 -0.55 11.30 9.66
N GLU A 67 -1.34 12.00 10.48
CA GLU A 67 -0.82 12.70 11.67
C GLU A 67 -0.20 11.71 12.68
N ILE A 68 -0.81 10.53 12.87
CA ILE A 68 -0.25 9.46 13.69
C ILE A 68 1.04 8.93 13.06
N TYR A 69 1.07 8.69 11.76
CA TYR A 69 2.28 8.29 11.05
C TYR A 69 3.40 9.30 11.26
N LEU A 70 3.16 10.59 11.03
CA LEU A 70 4.15 11.64 11.24
C LEU A 70 4.71 11.60 12.67
N LYS A 71 3.82 11.49 13.66
CA LYS A 71 4.19 11.47 15.09
C LYS A 71 5.07 10.29 15.51
N TYR A 72 4.98 9.13 14.85
CA TYR A 72 5.70 7.93 15.27
C TYR A 72 6.81 7.50 14.32
N MET A 73 6.67 7.77 13.03
CA MET A 73 7.53 7.26 11.96
C MET A 73 7.66 8.21 10.77
N GLY A 74 7.35 9.51 10.96
CA GLY A 74 7.33 10.50 9.88
C GLY A 74 8.69 10.88 9.31
N GLN A 75 9.77 10.70 10.07
CA GLN A 75 11.12 10.99 9.61
C GLN A 75 11.76 9.74 8.98
N ASP A 76 11.53 8.56 9.58
CA ASP A 76 11.99 7.28 9.04
C ASP A 76 11.03 6.16 9.45
N ASP A 77 10.35 5.57 8.47
CA ASP A 77 9.43 4.44 8.63
C ASP A 77 10.10 3.07 8.45
N LYS A 78 11.43 3.06 8.31
CA LYS A 78 12.27 1.90 7.98
C LYS A 78 11.86 1.21 6.68
N GLY A 79 11.45 2.02 5.71
CA GLY A 79 11.14 1.57 4.35
C GLY A 79 9.75 0.97 4.22
N LEU A 80 8.86 1.17 5.20
CA LEU A 80 7.50 0.64 5.16
C LEU A 80 6.77 1.08 3.88
N LEU A 81 6.68 2.38 3.61
CA LEU A 81 6.02 2.92 2.41
C LEU A 81 6.80 2.63 1.13
N LYS A 82 8.14 2.55 1.21
CA LYS A 82 9.01 2.22 0.07
C LYS A 82 8.79 0.80 -0.49
N THR A 83 8.09 -0.05 0.26
CA THR A 83 7.74 -1.40 -0.20
C THR A 83 6.85 -1.38 -1.45
N GLN A 84 5.96 -0.39 -1.58
CA GLN A 84 5.01 -0.33 -2.71
C GLN A 84 5.58 0.42 -3.92
N LEU A 85 6.33 1.49 -3.67
CA LEU A 85 6.99 2.28 -4.70
C LEU A 85 8.39 2.68 -4.24
N PRO A 86 9.42 2.62 -5.12
CA PRO A 86 10.70 3.24 -4.87
C PRO A 86 10.53 4.76 -4.71
N GLY A 87 11.05 5.33 -3.63
CA GLY A 87 10.80 6.72 -3.29
C GLY A 87 11.21 7.07 -1.87
N TYR A 88 10.70 8.21 -1.42
CA TYR A 88 10.92 8.72 -0.07
C TYR A 88 9.66 9.35 0.51
N ALA A 89 9.55 9.23 1.83
CA ALA A 89 8.41 9.66 2.63
C ALA A 89 8.82 10.41 3.90
N SER A 90 10.13 10.63 4.07
CA SER A 90 10.64 11.41 5.20
C SER A 90 10.08 12.82 5.12
N VAL A 91 9.54 13.31 6.23
CA VAL A 91 8.98 14.67 6.31
C VAL A 91 10.00 15.72 5.86
N SER A 92 11.29 15.55 6.17
CA SER A 92 12.32 16.51 5.79
C SER A 92 12.53 16.55 4.27
N GLU A 93 12.54 15.38 3.61
CA GLU A 93 12.70 15.30 2.15
C GLU A 93 11.46 15.81 1.41
N ILE A 94 10.27 15.60 1.98
CA ILE A 94 9.02 16.18 1.46
C ILE A 94 9.00 17.70 1.62
N ILE A 95 9.49 18.23 2.75
CA ILE A 95 9.67 19.68 2.94
C ILE A 95 10.61 20.25 1.88
N ASP A 96 11.78 19.64 1.68
CA ASP A 96 12.75 20.09 0.67
C ASP A 96 12.12 20.15 -0.73
N THR A 97 11.24 19.19 -1.05
CA THR A 97 10.48 19.17 -2.31
C THR A 97 9.53 20.36 -2.42
N TYR A 98 8.76 20.63 -1.38
CA TYR A 98 7.85 21.79 -1.35
C TYR A 98 8.60 23.13 -1.37
N GLU A 99 9.73 23.26 -0.68
CA GLU A 99 10.54 24.47 -0.69
C GLU A 99 11.06 24.76 -2.11
N GLY A 100 11.54 23.75 -2.83
CA GLY A 100 11.93 23.88 -4.24
C GLY A 100 10.79 24.39 -5.13
N ILE A 101 9.56 23.85 -4.96
CA ILE A 101 8.39 24.33 -5.70
C ILE A 101 8.08 25.80 -5.37
N HIS A 102 8.14 26.21 -4.10
CA HIS A 102 7.90 27.60 -3.69
C HIS A 102 8.95 28.58 -4.23
N GLU A 103 10.21 28.15 -4.35
CA GLU A 103 11.28 28.98 -4.90
C GLU A 103 11.14 29.18 -6.41
N GLU A 104 10.75 28.13 -7.13
CA GLU A 104 10.70 28.14 -8.59
C GLU A 104 9.34 28.64 -9.12
N GLU A 105 8.23 28.09 -8.63
CA GLU A 105 6.89 28.28 -9.19
C GLU A 105 5.77 28.21 -8.11
N PRO A 106 5.69 29.15 -7.16
CA PRO A 106 4.79 29.05 -5.99
C PRO A 106 3.28 28.97 -6.32
N ASP A 107 2.87 29.41 -7.53
CA ASP A 107 1.49 29.38 -7.99
C ASP A 107 1.04 28.01 -8.53
N THR A 108 1.93 27.02 -8.63
CA THR A 108 1.63 25.68 -9.19
C THR A 108 1.14 24.67 -8.15
N LEU A 109 1.21 25.02 -6.86
CA LEU A 109 0.76 24.15 -5.79
C LEU A 109 -0.73 23.82 -5.92
N SER A 110 -1.04 22.52 -5.97
CA SER A 110 -2.40 22.04 -6.10
C SER A 110 -3.29 22.46 -4.93
N ASP A 111 -4.51 22.86 -5.25
CA ASP A 111 -5.58 23.15 -4.30
C ASP A 111 -6.34 21.91 -3.83
N LYS A 112 -6.00 20.73 -4.36
CA LYS A 112 -6.72 19.46 -4.14
C LYS A 112 -5.80 18.33 -3.73
N TYR A 113 -4.57 18.33 -4.21
CA TYR A 113 -3.62 17.25 -4.01
C TYR A 113 -2.49 17.70 -3.09
N ILE A 114 -2.33 17.01 -1.96
CA ILE A 114 -1.23 17.27 -1.03
C ILE A 114 -0.35 16.03 -1.00
N HIS A 115 0.87 16.16 -1.51
CA HIS A 115 1.80 15.06 -1.62
C HIS A 115 2.43 14.73 -0.26
N PHE A 116 2.64 13.45 -0.01
CA PHE A 116 3.29 12.93 1.20
C PHE A 116 4.38 11.91 0.90
N PHE A 117 4.54 11.53 -0.37
CA PHE A 117 5.52 10.57 -0.86
C PHE A 117 5.98 11.01 -2.25
N GLN A 118 7.29 11.02 -2.48
CA GLN A 118 7.86 11.32 -3.79
C GLN A 118 8.52 10.06 -4.34
N THR A 119 8.17 9.68 -5.58
CA THR A 119 8.81 8.53 -6.23
C THR A 119 10.21 8.88 -6.69
N GLU A 120 11.08 7.87 -6.74
CA GLU A 120 12.42 8.02 -7.34
C GLU A 120 12.32 8.36 -8.84
N LEU A 121 13.37 8.99 -9.37
CA LEU A 121 13.48 9.37 -10.79
C LEU A 121 12.34 10.29 -11.28
N PHE A 122 11.70 11.01 -10.36
CA PHE A 122 10.62 11.95 -10.62
C PHE A 122 9.42 11.32 -11.37
N CYS A 123 9.16 10.02 -11.21
CA CYS A 123 8.07 9.33 -11.91
C CYS A 123 6.66 9.62 -11.34
N GLY A 124 6.50 10.70 -10.56
CA GLY A 124 5.28 11.08 -9.86
C GLY A 124 5.39 11.03 -8.33
N GLN A 125 4.25 11.17 -7.67
CA GLN A 125 4.09 11.34 -6.21
C GLN A 125 2.85 10.61 -5.73
N LEU A 126 2.78 10.26 -4.43
CA LEU A 126 1.52 9.92 -3.79
C LEU A 126 0.98 11.12 -3.03
N SER A 127 -0.31 11.39 -3.25
CA SER A 127 -1.00 12.55 -2.75
C SER A 127 -2.33 12.20 -2.12
N PHE A 128 -2.70 12.93 -1.08
CA PHE A 128 -4.06 12.97 -0.57
C PHE A 128 -4.95 13.75 -1.53
N ASP A 129 -6.07 13.17 -1.94
CA ASP A 129 -7.08 13.82 -2.76
C ASP A 129 -8.19 14.45 -1.90
N PHE A 130 -8.08 15.76 -1.68
CA PHE A 130 -9.03 16.55 -0.91
C PHE A 130 -10.27 17.01 -1.71
N THR A 131 -10.49 16.50 -2.93
CA THR A 131 -11.80 16.68 -3.59
C THR A 131 -12.94 16.01 -2.79
N GLN A 132 -12.61 15.07 -1.89
CA GLN A 132 -13.51 14.43 -0.93
C GLN A 132 -12.91 14.62 0.48
N THR A 133 -13.58 15.37 1.37
CA THR A 133 -12.89 16.12 2.45
C THR A 133 -12.56 15.34 3.72
N ASP A 134 -13.35 14.35 4.13
CA ASP A 134 -13.27 13.85 5.53
C ASP A 134 -12.32 12.65 5.71
N ASN A 135 -12.01 11.94 4.62
CA ASN A 135 -11.07 10.82 4.57
C ASN A 135 -10.54 10.70 3.14
N PRO A 136 -9.53 11.50 2.77
CA PRO A 136 -9.08 11.58 1.39
C PRO A 136 -8.47 10.25 0.95
N GLN A 137 -8.84 9.83 -0.26
CA GLN A 137 -8.18 8.73 -0.94
C GLN A 137 -6.73 9.12 -1.29
N ILE A 138 -5.91 8.11 -1.54
CA ILE A 138 -4.56 8.28 -2.06
C ILE A 138 -4.60 8.12 -3.57
N VAL A 139 -4.00 9.07 -4.26
CA VAL A 139 -3.83 9.07 -5.71
C VAL A 139 -2.36 9.20 -6.06
N MET A 140 -2.00 8.72 -7.24
CA MET A 140 -0.74 9.08 -7.87
C MET A 140 -0.94 10.39 -8.63
N THR A 141 -0.03 11.33 -8.42
CA THR A 141 0.07 12.56 -9.20
C THR A 141 1.39 12.61 -9.96
N ASP A 142 1.44 13.36 -11.06
CA ASP A 142 2.72 13.69 -11.71
C ASP A 142 3.45 14.82 -10.96
N GLU A 143 4.60 15.24 -11.49
CA GLU A 143 5.44 16.31 -10.91
C GLU A 143 4.69 17.65 -10.83
N ASP A 144 3.77 17.90 -11.76
CA ASP A 144 2.93 19.11 -11.84
C ASP A 144 1.67 19.00 -10.96
N SER A 145 1.66 18.03 -10.04
CA SER A 145 0.53 17.74 -9.13
C SER A 145 -0.80 17.47 -9.86
N GLN A 146 -0.76 16.89 -11.07
CA GLN A 146 -1.96 16.48 -11.80
C GLN A 146 -2.30 15.02 -11.51
N PHE A 147 -3.59 14.70 -11.49
CA PHE A 147 -4.08 13.34 -11.27
C PHE A 147 -3.60 12.38 -12.37
N VAL A 148 -2.97 11.28 -11.96
CA VAL A 148 -2.58 10.17 -12.86
C VAL A 148 -3.51 8.98 -12.66
N SER A 149 -3.61 8.49 -11.43
CA SER A 149 -4.41 7.31 -11.13
C SER A 149 -4.79 7.22 -9.65
N TYR A 150 -5.87 6.47 -9.37
CA TYR A 150 -6.19 6.07 -8.01
C TYR A 150 -5.12 5.11 -7.47
N PHE A 151 -4.78 5.24 -6.18
CA PHE A 151 -3.76 4.42 -5.56
C PHE A 151 -4.31 3.57 -4.40
N ALA A 152 -4.96 4.17 -3.40
CA ALA A 152 -5.53 3.45 -2.25
C ALA A 152 -6.69 4.23 -1.62
N ASP A 153 -7.57 3.52 -0.90
CA ASP A 153 -8.84 4.06 -0.41
C ASP A 153 -8.62 5.16 0.66
N ASN A 154 -7.58 4.98 1.49
CA ASN A 154 -7.15 5.93 2.52
C ASN A 154 -5.78 5.50 3.09
N PHE A 155 -5.20 6.37 3.93
CA PHE A 155 -3.88 6.17 4.52
C PHE A 155 -3.80 4.97 5.47
N GLU A 156 -4.86 4.68 6.23
CA GLU A 156 -4.89 3.52 7.11
C GLU A 156 -4.70 2.22 6.34
N LYS A 157 -5.53 2.03 5.31
CA LYS A 157 -5.46 0.83 4.47
C LYS A 157 -4.11 0.73 3.80
N PHE A 158 -3.59 1.85 3.29
CA PHE A 158 -2.28 1.90 2.67
C PHE A 158 -1.15 1.43 3.60
N LEU A 159 -1.11 1.86 4.86
CA LEU A 159 -0.12 1.39 5.84
C LEU A 159 -0.17 -0.14 6.03
N PHE A 160 -1.37 -0.71 6.15
CA PHE A 160 -1.51 -2.16 6.31
C PHE A 160 -1.24 -2.93 5.02
N GLN A 161 -1.52 -2.35 3.85
CA GLN A 161 -1.13 -2.91 2.55
C GLN A 161 0.40 -2.96 2.42
N CYS A 162 1.10 -1.89 2.78
CA CYS A 162 2.57 -1.85 2.86
C CYS A 162 3.13 -2.91 3.81
N ALA A 163 2.64 -2.94 5.04
CA ALA A 163 3.10 -3.90 6.04
C ALA A 163 2.87 -5.36 5.59
N PHE A 164 1.68 -5.64 5.02
CA PHE A 164 1.38 -6.96 4.50
C PHE A 164 2.29 -7.36 3.34
N SER A 165 2.47 -6.46 2.37
CA SER A 165 3.34 -6.72 1.21
C SER A 165 4.79 -6.99 1.63
N GLN A 166 5.29 -6.25 2.62
CA GLN A 166 6.66 -6.35 3.10
C GLN A 166 6.90 -7.64 3.89
N TYR A 167 6.02 -7.90 4.87
CA TYR A 167 6.29 -8.87 5.92
C TYR A 167 5.56 -10.20 5.75
N GLU A 168 4.35 -10.23 5.17
CA GLU A 168 3.51 -11.43 5.21
C GLU A 168 4.20 -12.66 4.59
N ARG A 169 4.93 -12.48 3.48
CA ARG A 169 5.67 -13.58 2.84
C ARG A 169 6.71 -14.24 3.76
N LEU A 170 7.22 -13.53 4.77
CA LEU A 170 8.18 -14.04 5.75
C LEU A 170 7.52 -15.04 6.73
N ASN A 171 6.19 -15.07 6.80
CA ASN A 171 5.47 -16.08 7.58
C ASN A 171 5.56 -17.48 6.97
N TYR A 172 5.96 -17.64 5.71
CA TYR A 172 5.74 -18.90 4.99
C TYR A 172 7.02 -19.48 4.42
N ASP A 173 7.05 -20.81 4.29
CA ASP A 173 8.21 -21.53 3.74
C ASP A 173 8.37 -21.31 2.22
N LYS A 174 7.29 -20.89 1.55
CA LYS A 174 7.23 -20.75 0.10
C LYS A 174 6.49 -19.48 -0.28
N SER A 175 7.06 -18.75 -1.24
CA SER A 175 6.45 -17.58 -1.86
C SER A 175 6.68 -17.63 -3.37
N ILE A 176 5.62 -17.43 -4.14
CA ILE A 176 5.65 -17.36 -5.60
C ILE A 176 5.27 -15.93 -5.98
N ILE A 177 6.26 -15.18 -6.48
CA ILE A 177 6.08 -13.82 -6.96
C ILE A 177 5.70 -13.87 -8.45
N PHE A 178 4.79 -13.01 -8.88
CA PHE A 178 4.33 -12.96 -10.26
C PHE A 178 4.08 -11.54 -10.75
N ALA A 179 4.05 -11.38 -12.07
CA ALA A 179 3.60 -10.15 -12.71
C ALA A 179 2.95 -10.42 -14.07
N GLY A 180 2.02 -9.54 -14.43
CA GLY A 180 1.28 -9.53 -15.68
C GLY A 180 1.36 -8.16 -16.35
N SER A 181 1.60 -8.16 -17.66
CA SER A 181 1.56 -6.94 -18.47
C SER A 181 0.12 -6.55 -18.85
N PRO A 182 -0.11 -5.31 -19.32
CA PRO A 182 -1.42 -4.87 -19.84
C PRO A 182 -2.07 -5.82 -20.86
N ASN A 183 -1.28 -6.40 -21.77
CA ASN A 183 -1.82 -7.32 -22.78
C ASN A 183 -2.24 -8.64 -22.16
N MET A 184 -1.44 -9.16 -21.22
CA MET A 184 -1.76 -10.40 -20.53
C MET A 184 -3.05 -10.28 -19.73
N LEU A 185 -3.25 -9.15 -19.05
CA LEU A 185 -4.45 -8.91 -18.26
C LEU A 185 -5.70 -8.79 -19.14
N LYS A 186 -5.60 -8.05 -20.27
CA LYS A 186 -6.68 -7.96 -21.27
C LYS A 186 -7.09 -9.34 -21.78
N GLU A 187 -6.14 -10.24 -22.01
CA GLU A 187 -6.43 -11.62 -22.40
C GLU A 187 -7.12 -12.41 -21.29
N ALA A 188 -6.72 -12.24 -20.02
CA ALA A 188 -7.38 -12.89 -18.88
C ALA A 188 -8.84 -12.45 -18.76
N ILE A 189 -9.09 -11.14 -18.74
CA ILE A 189 -10.43 -10.54 -18.66
C ILE A 189 -11.32 -11.05 -19.81
N LYS A 190 -10.79 -11.06 -21.04
CA LYS A 190 -11.51 -11.59 -22.21
C LYS A 190 -11.80 -13.09 -22.10
N ARG A 191 -10.84 -13.89 -21.61
CA ARG A 191 -10.98 -15.35 -21.45
C ARG A 191 -12.06 -15.72 -20.44
N HIS A 192 -12.15 -14.96 -19.35
CA HIS A 192 -13.14 -15.17 -18.31
C HIS A 192 -14.48 -14.47 -18.60
N ASN A 193 -14.54 -13.60 -19.62
CA ASN A 193 -15.72 -12.80 -19.95
C ASN A 193 -16.19 -11.96 -18.74
N GLU A 194 -15.23 -11.35 -18.05
CA GLU A 194 -15.49 -10.41 -16.96
C GLU A 194 -15.31 -8.97 -17.42
N SER A 195 -15.77 -8.02 -16.61
CA SER A 195 -15.49 -6.60 -16.77
C SER A 195 -14.11 -6.19 -16.28
N ASP A 196 -13.64 -6.83 -15.21
CA ASP A 196 -12.44 -6.43 -14.48
C ASP A 196 -11.68 -7.66 -13.93
N VAL A 197 -10.38 -7.51 -13.68
CA VAL A 197 -9.56 -8.52 -13.01
C VAL A 197 -10.08 -8.82 -11.60
N PHE A 198 -10.68 -7.83 -10.93
CA PHE A 198 -11.25 -8.00 -9.61
C PHE A 198 -12.26 -9.16 -9.57
N ASP A 199 -13.12 -9.28 -10.59
CA ASP A 199 -14.11 -10.36 -10.67
C ASP A 199 -13.45 -11.75 -10.76
N ILE A 200 -12.31 -11.84 -11.47
CA ILE A 200 -11.51 -13.07 -11.57
C ILE A 200 -10.93 -13.42 -10.19
N ILE A 201 -10.33 -12.44 -9.51
CA ILE A 201 -9.73 -12.61 -8.18
C ILE A 201 -10.79 -12.99 -7.14
N GLU A 202 -11.99 -12.41 -7.22
CA GLU A 202 -13.10 -12.74 -6.32
C GLU A 202 -13.60 -14.18 -6.53
N LYS A 203 -13.74 -14.62 -7.79
CA LYS A 203 -14.09 -16.01 -8.13
C LYS A 203 -13.03 -16.99 -7.65
N PHE A 204 -11.75 -16.68 -7.85
CA PHE A 204 -10.63 -17.45 -7.32
C PHE A 204 -10.69 -17.55 -5.78
N SER A 205 -10.90 -16.42 -5.11
CA SER A 205 -10.98 -16.33 -3.65
C SER A 205 -12.12 -17.18 -3.10
N LYS A 206 -13.30 -17.11 -3.71
CA LYS A 206 -14.47 -17.93 -3.35
C LYS A 206 -14.20 -19.42 -3.56
N LYS A 207 -13.63 -19.81 -4.70
CA LYS A 207 -13.28 -21.20 -5.05
C LYS A 207 -12.32 -21.84 -4.06
N TYR A 208 -11.36 -21.08 -3.55
CA TYR A 208 -10.34 -21.56 -2.62
C TYR A 208 -10.56 -21.15 -1.15
N HIS A 209 -11.73 -20.56 -0.85
CA HIS A 209 -12.14 -20.12 0.49
C HIS A 209 -11.16 -19.14 1.17
N PHE A 210 -10.61 -18.21 0.40
CA PHE A 210 -9.85 -17.10 0.96
C PHE A 210 -10.80 -16.07 1.59
N GLN A 211 -10.42 -15.59 2.77
CA GLN A 211 -11.02 -14.42 3.40
C GLN A 211 -10.35 -13.17 2.83
N ARG A 212 -11.15 -12.15 2.51
CA ARG A 212 -10.65 -10.84 2.06
C ARG A 212 -10.19 -10.04 3.28
N ALA A 213 -8.98 -9.45 3.24
CA ALA A 213 -8.54 -8.54 4.28
C ALA A 213 -9.31 -7.22 4.23
N TRP A 214 -9.60 -6.62 5.39
CA TRP A 214 -10.38 -5.38 5.47
C TRP A 214 -9.67 -4.18 4.82
N PHE A 215 -8.34 -4.24 4.73
CA PHE A 215 -7.50 -3.26 4.02
C PHE A 215 -7.27 -3.61 2.55
N SER A 216 -8.03 -4.53 1.96
CA SER A 216 -8.13 -4.64 0.50
C SER A 216 -9.04 -3.55 -0.07
N ASP A 217 -8.72 -3.10 -1.28
CA ASP A 217 -9.46 -2.08 -2.01
C ASP A 217 -9.49 -2.38 -3.53
N LEU A 218 -9.66 -1.34 -4.36
CA LEU A 218 -9.76 -1.45 -5.81
C LEU A 218 -8.45 -1.84 -6.50
N THR A 219 -7.30 -1.49 -5.93
CA THR A 219 -5.96 -1.72 -6.51
C THR A 219 -5.17 -2.76 -5.73
N HIS A 220 -5.48 -2.95 -4.45
CA HIS A 220 -4.80 -3.89 -3.55
C HIS A 220 -5.76 -5.01 -3.13
N HIS A 221 -5.58 -6.19 -3.69
CA HIS A 221 -6.38 -7.37 -3.38
C HIS A 221 -5.62 -8.34 -2.51
N ILE A 222 -6.14 -8.58 -1.31
CA ILE A 222 -5.45 -9.33 -0.26
C ILE A 222 -6.37 -10.42 0.26
N GLY A 223 -5.93 -11.66 0.09
CA GLY A 223 -6.66 -12.84 0.52
C GLY A 223 -5.82 -13.71 1.44
N PHE A 224 -6.45 -14.25 2.47
CA PHE A 224 -5.78 -15.11 3.44
C PHE A 224 -6.67 -16.25 3.91
N LYS A 225 -6.05 -17.35 4.31
CA LYS A 225 -6.66 -18.48 5.03
C LYS A 225 -5.54 -19.23 5.75
N ASP A 226 -5.91 -20.25 6.52
CA ASP A 226 -4.95 -21.05 7.26
C ASP A 226 -3.86 -21.63 6.34
N GLY A 227 -2.62 -21.19 6.59
CA GLY A 227 -1.41 -21.65 5.90
C GLY A 227 -1.16 -21.08 4.50
N ILE A 228 -2.01 -20.20 3.96
CA ILE A 228 -1.82 -19.57 2.64
C ILE A 228 -2.38 -18.14 2.62
N SER A 229 -1.62 -17.21 2.05
CA SER A 229 -2.10 -15.87 1.72
C SER A 229 -1.59 -15.38 0.36
N PHE A 230 -2.25 -14.37 -0.19
CA PHE A 230 -1.83 -13.70 -1.41
C PHE A 230 -2.02 -12.19 -1.31
N TYR A 231 -1.18 -11.50 -2.06
CA TYR A 231 -1.23 -10.06 -2.31
C TYR A 231 -1.20 -9.86 -3.82
N ILE A 232 -2.15 -9.11 -4.36
CA ILE A 232 -2.17 -8.70 -5.77
C ILE A 232 -2.40 -7.21 -5.82
N GLU A 233 -1.47 -6.52 -6.44
CA GLU A 233 -1.56 -5.11 -6.78
C GLU A 233 -1.86 -4.99 -8.27
N HIS A 234 -2.87 -4.19 -8.62
CA HIS A 234 -3.28 -3.92 -10.00
C HIS A 234 -3.30 -2.42 -10.27
N ARG A 235 -2.49 -1.97 -11.25
CA ARG A 235 -2.40 -0.58 -11.71
C ARG A 235 -2.14 -0.51 -13.21
N ASP A 236 -2.76 0.45 -13.89
CA ASP A 236 -2.56 0.73 -15.32
C ASP A 236 -2.74 -0.50 -16.23
N ASN A 237 -3.71 -1.36 -15.89
CA ASN A 237 -3.97 -2.66 -16.52
C ASN A 237 -2.82 -3.68 -16.35
N SER A 238 -1.81 -3.39 -15.55
CA SER A 238 -0.76 -4.33 -15.16
C SER A 238 -1.02 -4.82 -13.74
N LEU A 239 -0.48 -5.99 -13.41
CA LEU A 239 -0.56 -6.48 -12.04
C LEU A 239 0.74 -7.12 -11.60
N CYS A 240 0.99 -7.09 -10.31
CA CYS A 240 2.04 -7.85 -9.68
C CYS A 240 1.59 -8.33 -8.30
N GLY A 241 2.34 -9.25 -7.73
CA GLY A 241 1.98 -9.75 -6.42
C GLY A 241 2.72 -11.01 -6.05
N PHE A 242 2.23 -11.65 -4.99
CA PHE A 242 2.70 -12.95 -4.56
C PHE A 242 1.56 -13.80 -4.03
N ILE A 243 1.80 -15.10 -4.02
CA ILE A 243 1.06 -16.06 -3.21
C ILE A 243 2.07 -16.85 -2.37
N ALA A 244 1.85 -16.90 -1.07
CA ALA A 244 2.75 -17.50 -0.10
C ALA A 244 2.00 -18.51 0.77
N GLY A 245 2.69 -19.57 1.20
CA GLY A 245 2.09 -20.61 2.02
C GLY A 245 3.10 -21.62 2.55
N ASP A 246 2.68 -22.41 3.54
CA ASP A 246 3.51 -23.48 4.12
C ASP A 246 3.83 -24.55 3.05
N LEU A 247 4.98 -25.22 3.16
CA LEU A 247 5.46 -26.14 2.13
C LEU A 247 4.58 -27.40 2.04
N ASN A 248 3.60 -27.39 1.13
CA ASN A 248 2.73 -28.52 0.85
C ASN A 248 2.27 -28.53 -0.64
N LYS A 249 1.68 -29.64 -1.10
CA LYS A 249 1.18 -29.73 -2.49
C LYS A 249 0.02 -28.77 -2.79
N GLN A 250 -0.63 -28.22 -1.76
CA GLN A 250 -1.80 -27.36 -1.93
C GLN A 250 -1.40 -25.97 -2.41
N ILE A 251 -0.33 -25.38 -1.89
CA ILE A 251 0.15 -24.06 -2.33
C ILE A 251 0.55 -24.08 -3.81
N ASP A 252 1.22 -25.13 -4.28
CA ASP A 252 1.62 -25.24 -5.70
C ASP A 252 0.42 -25.24 -6.65
N ASN A 253 -0.58 -26.09 -6.38
CA ASN A 253 -1.78 -26.17 -7.22
C ASN A 253 -2.59 -24.85 -7.20
N ILE A 254 -2.72 -24.23 -6.03
CA ILE A 254 -3.46 -22.97 -5.88
C ILE A 254 -2.72 -21.85 -6.61
N ALA A 255 -1.40 -21.76 -6.45
CA ALA A 255 -0.59 -20.77 -7.15
C ALA A 255 -0.65 -20.97 -8.66
N GLU A 256 -0.43 -22.17 -9.17
CA GLU A 256 -0.54 -22.45 -10.61
C GLU A 256 -1.90 -22.07 -11.17
N THR A 257 -2.98 -22.36 -10.44
CA THR A 257 -4.33 -21.93 -10.83
C THR A 257 -4.42 -20.41 -10.90
N LEU A 258 -3.95 -19.69 -9.87
CA LEU A 258 -3.98 -18.24 -9.83
C LEU A 258 -3.22 -17.62 -11.01
N LEU A 259 -2.02 -18.12 -11.29
CA LEU A 259 -1.21 -17.63 -12.40
C LEU A 259 -1.88 -17.85 -13.75
N VAL A 260 -2.55 -19.00 -13.95
CA VAL A 260 -3.29 -19.29 -15.18
C VAL A 260 -4.55 -18.42 -15.32
N GLU A 261 -5.34 -18.28 -14.26
CA GLU A 261 -6.57 -17.48 -14.24
C GLU A 261 -6.25 -15.99 -14.51
N LEU A 262 -5.16 -15.46 -13.92
CA LEU A 262 -4.70 -14.09 -14.16
C LEU A 262 -3.85 -13.91 -15.41
N ASN A 263 -3.51 -15.00 -16.11
CA ASN A 263 -2.60 -15.00 -17.25
C ASN A 263 -1.26 -14.32 -16.92
N VAL A 264 -0.59 -14.67 -15.83
CA VAL A 264 0.65 -14.00 -15.38
C VAL A 264 1.84 -14.95 -15.31
N ASN A 265 3.04 -14.37 -15.32
CA ASN A 265 4.29 -15.13 -15.26
C ASN A 265 4.89 -15.07 -13.85
N LYS A 266 5.53 -16.17 -13.43
CA LYS A 266 6.39 -16.16 -12.25
C LYS A 266 7.56 -15.21 -12.50
N LYS A 267 7.90 -14.40 -11.50
CA LYS A 267 9.19 -13.69 -11.45
C LYS A 267 10.22 -14.65 -10.85
N ASN A 268 11.33 -14.83 -11.56
CA ASN A 268 12.48 -15.61 -11.06
C ASN A 268 13.26 -14.80 -10.04
#